data_AF-A0A3S0M8E0-F1
#
_entry.id   AF-A0A3S0M8E0-F1
#
_cell.length_a   1.000
_cell.length_b   1.000
_cell.length_c   1.000
_cell.angle_alpha   90.00
_cell.angle_beta   90.00
_cell.angle_gamma   90.00
#
_symmetry.space_group_name_H-M   'P 1'
#
loop_
_entity.id
_entity.type
_entity.pdbx_description
1 polymer ?
#
loop_
_entity_poly.entity_id
_entity_poly.type
_entity_poly.pdbx_seq_one_letter_code
_entity_poly.pdbx_strand_id
1 'polypeptide(L)'
;MNSIKKILMATTLLLSITISHAQIKNATTETVKIYGNCEMCKSTIETTGNLKKVAKVEWNKDTKIATLTYDSTKTSQDEILKRIALAGYDSDKFLAPDAVYDKLHGCCQYEREAKVAVSPATKMETVTTENHAGHANHSDNAVTKQQVDTTLKAVLDSYFLLKDALVKTDGNSTSLKAKDLLTAINSVKMETLKSEEHIVWMKVLNDLKEHSEHIGDTKDISHQRDHFMDLSKSMYELIKVAKYETPVYLQFCPMANGGKGANWLSKESAVKNPYYGSQMMTCGKTVETIQ
;
A
#
# COMPACT_ATOMS: atom_id res chain seq x y z
N MET A 1 -56.86 17.83 -56.48
CA MET A 1 -57.22 17.60 -55.07
C MET A 1 -55.98 17.86 -54.22
N ASN A 2 -55.77 19.12 -53.87
CA ASN A 2 -54.81 19.55 -52.85
C ASN A 2 -55.59 19.74 -51.53
N SER A 3 -54.89 19.62 -50.40
CA SER A 3 -55.39 19.77 -49.03
C SER A 3 -56.17 18.59 -48.47
N ILE A 4 -55.53 17.83 -47.58
CA ILE A 4 -55.84 17.84 -46.14
C ILE A 4 -54.53 17.55 -45.41
N LYS A 5 -53.87 18.62 -44.97
CA LYS A 5 -52.97 18.61 -43.83
C LYS A 5 -53.83 18.49 -42.56
N LYS A 6 -53.27 17.82 -41.55
CA LYS A 6 -53.61 17.85 -40.11
C LYS A 6 -54.69 16.87 -39.65
N ILE A 7 -54.26 15.85 -38.90
CA ILE A 7 -54.69 15.38 -37.56
C ILE A 7 -53.87 14.09 -37.34
N LEU A 8 -52.68 14.14 -36.72
CA LEU A 8 -52.43 14.10 -35.28
C LEU A 8 -53.02 12.85 -34.62
N MET A 9 -52.22 11.80 -34.38
CA MET A 9 -51.93 11.30 -33.02
C MET A 9 -51.00 10.06 -33.03
N ALA A 10 -49.76 10.30 -32.59
CA ALA A 10 -48.97 9.45 -31.68
C ALA A 10 -48.82 7.95 -31.98
N THR A 11 -47.95 7.62 -32.93
CA THR A 11 -47.07 6.45 -32.79
C THR A 11 -45.88 6.83 -31.90
N THR A 12 -46.11 6.96 -30.59
CA THR A 12 -45.04 6.94 -29.59
C THR A 12 -44.50 5.52 -29.51
N LEU A 13 -43.58 5.19 -30.42
CA LEU A 13 -42.61 4.12 -30.23
C LEU A 13 -41.78 4.50 -29.01
N LEU A 14 -42.17 3.96 -27.85
CA LEU A 14 -41.37 3.99 -26.63
C LEU A 14 -40.11 3.16 -26.93
N LEU A 15 -39.12 3.79 -27.55
CA LEU A 15 -37.77 3.27 -27.63
C LEU A 15 -37.19 3.45 -26.23
N SER A 16 -37.50 2.49 -25.35
CA SER A 16 -36.81 2.31 -24.08
C SER A 16 -35.37 1.96 -24.39
N ILE A 17 -34.55 3.00 -24.56
CA ILE A 17 -33.11 2.90 -24.45
C ILE A 17 -32.85 2.47 -23.01
N THR A 18 -32.79 1.16 -22.80
CA THR A 18 -32.24 0.58 -21.59
C THR A 18 -30.74 0.82 -21.66
N ILE A 19 -30.32 2.05 -21.34
CA ILE A 19 -28.93 2.35 -21.04
C ILE A 19 -28.64 1.52 -19.78
N SER A 20 -28.00 0.37 -20.00
CA SER A 20 -27.50 -0.51 -18.96
C SER A 20 -26.40 0.23 -18.22
N HIS A 21 -26.78 1.11 -17.29
CA HIS A 21 -25.87 1.66 -16.32
C HIS A 21 -25.45 0.50 -15.42
N ALA A 22 -24.16 0.21 -15.37
CA ALA A 22 -23.62 -0.77 -14.44
C ALA A 22 -23.87 -0.25 -13.01
N GLN A 23 -24.97 -0.67 -12.39
CA GLN A 23 -25.34 -0.29 -11.02
C GLN A 23 -24.27 -0.79 -10.04
N ILE A 24 -23.80 0.11 -9.18
CA ILE A 24 -22.91 -0.21 -8.05
C ILE A 24 -23.79 -0.90 -6.99
N LYS A 25 -23.37 -2.08 -6.54
CA LYS A 25 -24.08 -2.84 -5.50
C LYS A 25 -23.76 -2.24 -4.12
N ASN A 26 -24.67 -2.35 -3.15
CA ASN A 26 -24.51 -1.78 -1.79
C ASN A 26 -24.07 -0.31 -1.80
N ALA A 27 -24.68 0.48 -2.69
CA ALA A 27 -24.26 1.84 -2.98
C ALA A 27 -24.52 2.78 -1.79
N THR A 28 -23.44 3.36 -1.30
CA THR A 28 -23.45 4.53 -0.41
C THR A 28 -23.06 5.75 -1.23
N THR A 29 -23.74 6.88 -1.00
CA THR A 29 -23.42 8.15 -1.67
C THR A 29 -23.11 9.22 -0.64
N GLU A 30 -21.96 9.88 -0.80
CA GLU A 30 -21.46 10.94 0.07
C GLU A 30 -20.93 12.11 -0.77
N THR A 31 -20.91 13.32 -0.20
CA THR A 31 -20.34 14.51 -0.85
C THR A 31 -19.16 15.03 -0.06
N VAL A 32 -18.06 15.36 -0.75
CA VAL A 32 -16.81 15.82 -0.14
C VAL A 32 -16.21 16.96 -0.92
N LYS A 33 -15.46 17.83 -0.23
CA LYS A 33 -14.65 18.86 -0.89
C LYS A 33 -13.35 18.24 -1.42
N ILE A 34 -13.08 18.45 -2.70
CA ILE A 34 -11.81 18.09 -3.36
C ILE A 34 -11.33 19.31 -4.13
N TYR A 35 -10.11 19.75 -3.85
CA TYR A 35 -9.58 20.97 -4.41
C TYR A 35 -9.10 20.77 -5.86
N GLY A 36 -9.39 21.77 -6.70
CA GLY A 36 -9.04 21.82 -8.12
C GLY A 36 -9.63 23.09 -8.75
N ASN A 37 -9.12 23.51 -9.91
CA ASN A 37 -9.53 24.80 -10.52
C ASN A 37 -9.90 24.73 -12.01
N CYS A 38 -9.66 23.62 -12.71
CA CYS A 38 -9.89 23.53 -14.16
C CYS A 38 -10.53 22.19 -14.58
N GLU A 39 -11.05 22.13 -15.80
CA GLU A 39 -11.67 20.92 -16.36
C GLU A 39 -10.68 19.75 -16.47
N MET A 40 -9.39 20.04 -16.61
CA MET A 40 -8.35 19.00 -16.53
C MET A 40 -8.33 18.34 -15.16
N CYS A 41 -8.48 19.12 -14.09
CA CYS A 41 -8.55 18.59 -12.74
C CYS A 41 -9.77 17.69 -12.58
N LYS A 42 -10.93 18.12 -13.10
CA LYS A 42 -12.15 17.28 -13.13
C LYS A 42 -11.88 15.93 -13.76
N SER A 43 -11.30 15.93 -14.97
CA SER A 43 -11.00 14.70 -15.69
C SER A 43 -10.08 13.77 -14.89
N THR A 44 -9.02 14.29 -14.28
CA THR A 44 -8.09 13.48 -13.48
C THR A 44 -8.72 12.98 -12.17
N ILE A 45 -9.44 13.84 -11.44
CA ILE A 45 -10.13 13.50 -10.18
C ILE A 45 -11.15 12.39 -10.43
N GLU A 46 -12.02 12.55 -11.43
CA GLU A 46 -13.05 11.57 -11.75
C GLU A 46 -12.42 10.26 -12.24
N THR A 47 -11.44 10.33 -13.15
CA THR A 47 -10.77 9.12 -13.68
C THR A 47 -10.06 8.33 -12.58
N THR A 48 -9.38 9.01 -11.66
CA THR A 48 -8.63 8.35 -10.58
C THR A 48 -9.54 7.82 -9.48
N GLY A 49 -10.62 8.54 -9.18
CA GLY A 49 -11.62 8.13 -8.19
C GLY A 49 -12.48 6.95 -8.68
N ASN A 50 -12.82 6.93 -9.97
CA ASN A 50 -13.67 5.90 -10.58
C ASN A 50 -13.04 4.50 -10.53
N LEU A 51 -13.81 3.52 -10.10
CA LEU A 51 -13.50 2.10 -10.22
C LEU A 51 -14.73 1.38 -10.77
N LYS A 52 -14.54 0.69 -11.89
CA LYS A 52 -15.63 -0.01 -12.59
C LYS A 52 -16.40 -0.92 -11.63
N LYS A 53 -17.71 -0.66 -11.47
CA LYS A 53 -18.64 -1.36 -10.57
C LYS A 53 -18.34 -1.25 -9.06
N VAL A 54 -17.40 -0.41 -8.64
CA VAL A 54 -16.99 -0.25 -7.24
C VAL A 54 -17.16 1.18 -6.76
N ALA A 55 -16.71 2.17 -7.52
CA ALA A 55 -16.79 3.59 -7.14
C ALA A 55 -17.06 4.46 -8.37
N LYS A 56 -17.90 5.47 -8.21
CA LYS A 56 -18.15 6.55 -9.16
C LYS A 56 -17.89 7.87 -8.45
N VAL A 57 -17.15 8.76 -9.09
CA VAL A 57 -16.80 10.10 -8.63
C VAL A 57 -17.24 11.08 -9.70
N GLU A 58 -18.06 12.04 -9.30
CA GLU A 58 -18.51 13.16 -10.14
C GLU A 58 -18.11 14.45 -9.44
N TRP A 59 -17.22 15.23 -10.05
CA TRP A 59 -16.66 16.43 -9.43
C TRP A 59 -17.12 17.69 -10.15
N ASN A 60 -17.53 18.69 -9.36
CA ASN A 60 -17.95 19.98 -9.87
C ASN A 60 -16.84 21.02 -9.70
N LYS A 61 -16.43 21.63 -10.81
CA LYS A 61 -15.35 22.63 -10.85
C LYS A 61 -15.68 23.91 -10.10
N ASP A 62 -16.92 24.38 -10.19
CA ASP A 62 -17.32 25.66 -9.63
C ASP A 62 -17.46 25.58 -8.12
N THR A 63 -18.00 24.46 -7.61
CA THR A 63 -18.21 24.26 -6.17
C THR A 63 -17.06 23.54 -5.48
N LYS A 64 -16.17 22.88 -6.23
CA LYS A 64 -15.10 21.99 -5.74
C LYS A 64 -15.62 20.81 -4.92
N ILE A 65 -16.89 20.43 -5.12
CA ILE A 65 -17.52 19.30 -4.45
C ILE A 65 -17.53 18.08 -5.37
N ALA A 66 -17.07 16.95 -4.83
CA ALA A 66 -17.24 15.62 -5.43
C ALA A 66 -18.43 14.91 -4.80
N THR A 67 -19.27 14.30 -5.64
CA THR A 67 -20.23 13.28 -5.23
C THR A 67 -19.58 11.91 -5.44
N LEU A 68 -19.40 11.16 -4.36
CA LEU A 68 -18.85 9.81 -4.38
C LEU A 68 -19.99 8.81 -4.20
N THR A 69 -20.17 7.91 -5.16
CA THR A 69 -21.08 6.76 -5.02
C THR A 69 -20.27 5.48 -5.08
N TYR A 70 -20.31 4.65 -4.04
CA TYR A 70 -19.44 3.46 -3.96
C TYR A 70 -20.09 2.29 -3.24
N ASP A 71 -19.59 1.08 -3.53
CA ASP A 71 -19.98 -0.16 -2.86
C ASP A 71 -19.30 -0.19 -1.48
N SER A 72 -20.08 0.05 -0.42
CA SER A 72 -19.59 0.13 0.96
C SER A 72 -18.97 -1.18 1.49
N THR A 73 -19.19 -2.29 0.80
CA THR A 73 -18.58 -3.59 1.13
C THR A 73 -17.24 -3.81 0.43
N LYS A 74 -16.87 -2.95 -0.52
CA LYS A 74 -15.65 -3.08 -1.34
C LYS A 74 -14.67 -1.93 -1.23
N THR A 75 -15.15 -0.74 -0.84
CA THR A 75 -14.31 0.44 -0.66
C THR A 75 -14.95 1.42 0.31
N SER A 76 -14.25 2.51 0.61
CA SER A 76 -14.72 3.61 1.46
C SER A 76 -14.42 4.97 0.84
N GLN A 77 -15.10 6.01 1.32
CA GLN A 77 -14.77 7.40 1.00
C GLN A 77 -13.28 7.72 1.26
N ASP A 78 -12.70 7.23 2.35
CA ASP A 78 -11.30 7.48 2.67
C ASP A 78 -10.35 6.82 1.66
N GLU A 79 -10.65 5.61 1.17
CA GLU A 79 -9.86 4.97 0.10
C GLU A 79 -9.99 5.70 -1.23
N ILE A 80 -11.17 6.23 -1.56
CA ILE A 80 -11.39 7.03 -2.77
C ILE A 80 -10.59 8.34 -2.68
N LEU A 81 -10.69 9.06 -1.56
CA LEU A 81 -9.97 10.31 -1.34
C LEU A 81 -8.45 10.12 -1.32
N LYS A 82 -7.94 9.03 -0.74
CA LYS A 82 -6.51 8.68 -0.79
C LYS A 82 -6.03 8.50 -2.24
N ARG A 83 -6.80 7.80 -3.09
CA ARG A 83 -6.45 7.66 -4.51
C ARG A 83 -6.42 9.00 -5.24
N ILE A 84 -7.35 9.89 -4.95
CA ILE A 84 -7.41 11.24 -5.55
C ILE A 84 -6.25 12.12 -5.06
N ALA A 85 -5.88 12.05 -3.79
CA ALA A 85 -4.69 12.70 -3.23
C ALA A 85 -3.40 12.22 -3.90
N LEU A 86 -3.30 10.94 -4.25
CA LEU A 86 -2.16 10.40 -4.99
C LEU A 86 -2.09 10.85 -6.44
N ALA A 87 -3.18 11.39 -7.00
CA ALA A 87 -3.16 12.10 -8.28
C ALA A 87 -2.85 13.59 -8.15
N GLY A 88 -2.55 14.08 -6.94
CA GLY A 88 -2.18 15.47 -6.68
C GLY A 88 -3.29 16.35 -6.10
N TYR A 89 -4.48 15.81 -5.84
CA TYR A 89 -5.64 16.62 -5.45
C TYR A 89 -6.02 16.44 -3.98
N ASP A 90 -6.05 17.56 -3.27
CA ASP A 90 -6.37 17.65 -1.87
C ASP A 90 -7.85 17.45 -1.62
N SER A 91 -8.16 17.06 -0.40
CA SER A 91 -9.48 17.13 0.20
C SER A 91 -9.34 17.66 1.62
N ASP A 92 -10.46 17.95 2.27
CA ASP A 92 -10.44 18.38 3.69
C ASP A 92 -9.79 17.33 4.62
N LYS A 93 -9.77 16.05 4.21
CA LYS A 93 -9.22 14.93 4.99
C LYS A 93 -7.80 14.53 4.61
N PHE A 94 -7.45 14.64 3.32
CA PHE A 94 -6.21 14.10 2.79
C PHE A 94 -5.50 15.14 1.93
N LEU A 95 -4.25 15.41 2.29
CA LEU A 95 -3.33 16.24 1.56
C LEU A 95 -2.53 15.37 0.57
N ALA A 96 -2.51 15.75 -0.70
CA ALA A 96 -1.64 15.15 -1.70
C ALA A 96 -0.15 15.31 -1.32
N PRO A 97 0.74 14.39 -1.71
CA PRO A 97 2.16 14.61 -1.54
C PRO A 97 2.62 15.85 -2.31
N ASP A 98 3.45 16.69 -1.69
CA ASP A 98 3.98 17.92 -2.28
C ASP A 98 4.58 17.68 -3.67
N ALA A 99 5.43 16.67 -3.81
CA ALA A 99 6.08 16.33 -5.06
C ALA A 99 5.11 15.91 -6.19
N VAL A 100 3.90 15.44 -5.87
CA VAL A 100 2.87 15.10 -6.87
C VAL A 100 2.08 16.35 -7.25
N TYR A 101 1.68 17.11 -6.24
CA TYR A 101 0.99 18.38 -6.42
C TYR A 101 1.85 19.39 -7.22
N ASP A 102 3.15 19.46 -6.94
CA ASP A 102 4.11 20.35 -7.62
C ASP A 102 4.31 19.99 -9.09
N LYS A 103 3.99 18.75 -9.48
CA LYS A 103 4.04 18.27 -10.87
C LYS A 103 2.71 18.43 -11.62
N LEU A 104 1.64 18.83 -10.92
CA LEU A 104 0.39 19.14 -11.59
C LEU A 104 0.59 20.26 -12.59
N HIS A 105 -0.18 20.22 -13.68
CA HIS A 105 -0.22 21.34 -14.60
C HIS A 105 -0.61 22.61 -13.85
N GLY A 106 -0.08 23.76 -14.24
CA GLY A 106 -0.25 25.02 -13.49
C GLY A 106 -1.71 25.38 -13.20
N CYS A 107 -2.67 25.01 -14.06
CA CYS A 107 -4.10 25.25 -13.78
C CYS A 107 -4.68 24.39 -12.65
N CYS A 108 -4.04 23.27 -12.30
CA CYS A 108 -4.43 22.40 -11.19
C CYS A 108 -3.66 22.67 -9.90
N GLN A 109 -2.76 23.66 -9.89
CA GLN A 109 -2.12 24.14 -8.66
C GLN A 109 -3.00 25.23 -8.03
N TYR A 110 -3.53 24.96 -6.84
CA TYR A 110 -4.28 25.89 -5.96
C TYR A 110 -3.57 26.09 -4.63
N GLU A 111 -3.81 27.22 -3.96
CA GLU A 111 -3.31 27.40 -2.60
C GLU A 111 -3.82 26.30 -1.66
N ARG A 112 -2.90 25.62 -0.98
CA ARG A 112 -3.19 24.46 -0.13
C ARG A 112 -3.53 24.95 1.27
N GLU A 113 -4.79 24.83 1.67
CA GLU A 113 -5.32 25.38 2.94
C GLU A 113 -4.61 24.81 4.20
N ALA A 114 -3.91 23.66 4.09
CA ALA A 114 -3.18 23.04 5.21
C ALA A 114 -1.72 23.53 5.41
N LYS A 115 -1.18 24.40 4.55
CA LYS A 115 0.23 24.87 4.62
C LYS A 115 0.44 26.23 5.30
N VAL A 116 -0.60 26.85 5.83
CA VAL A 116 -0.45 28.15 6.50
C VAL A 116 -0.11 27.98 7.99
N ALA A 117 1.19 28.13 8.28
CA ALA A 117 1.88 28.42 9.56
C ALA A 117 2.19 27.20 10.47
N VAL A 118 3.41 26.96 11.00
CA VAL A 118 4.56 27.84 11.33
C VAL A 118 5.89 27.06 11.30
N SER A 119 6.98 27.70 10.88
CA SER A 119 8.40 27.39 11.20
C SER A 119 9.10 28.75 11.47
N PRO A 120 10.37 28.91 11.96
CA PRO A 120 11.43 27.91 12.21
C PRO A 120 12.39 28.16 13.43
N ALA A 121 13.41 27.28 13.56
CA ALA A 121 14.80 27.45 14.10
C ALA A 121 15.18 26.49 15.26
N THR A 122 16.20 25.63 15.16
CA THR A 122 17.63 26.00 15.29
C THR A 122 18.60 24.91 14.77
N LYS A 123 19.79 25.37 14.35
CA LYS A 123 20.94 24.74 13.69
C LYS A 123 21.87 23.86 14.57
N MET A 124 22.52 22.91 13.88
CA MET A 124 23.95 22.46 13.85
C MET A 124 24.86 22.35 15.10
N GLU A 125 25.64 21.25 15.16
CA GLU A 125 27.13 21.14 15.07
C GLU A 125 27.50 19.62 15.05
N THR A 126 28.19 19.01 14.07
CA THR A 126 29.63 18.92 13.68
C THR A 126 30.68 18.64 14.77
N VAL A 127 31.31 17.44 14.71
CA VAL A 127 32.70 17.17 15.13
C VAL A 127 33.35 16.20 14.12
N THR A 128 34.62 16.47 13.80
CA THR A 128 35.46 15.89 12.75
C THR A 128 36.53 14.89 13.26
N THR A 129 36.79 13.85 12.44
CA THR A 129 38.08 13.20 12.03
C THR A 129 39.12 12.64 13.03
N GLU A 130 39.54 11.38 12.81
CA GLU A 130 40.88 10.90 12.31
C GLU A 130 41.00 9.35 12.48
N ASN A 131 41.04 8.55 11.40
CA ASN A 131 42.18 7.99 10.64
C ASN A 131 43.10 6.96 11.37
N HIS A 132 43.19 5.73 10.84
CA HIS A 132 44.47 5.10 10.43
C HIS A 132 44.24 3.86 9.54
N ALA A 133 45.17 3.69 8.59
CA ALA A 133 45.12 2.87 7.38
C ALA A 133 45.72 1.45 7.54
N GLY A 134 45.46 0.58 6.55
CA GLY A 134 46.25 -0.64 6.30
C GLY A 134 45.63 -1.59 5.27
N HIS A 135 46.24 -1.67 4.09
CA HIS A 135 45.83 -2.40 2.88
C HIS A 135 45.96 -3.93 2.95
N ALA A 136 45.16 -4.65 2.16
CA ALA A 136 45.65 -5.68 1.23
C ALA A 136 44.59 -6.06 0.18
N ASN A 137 45.02 -6.10 -1.09
CA ASN A 137 44.27 -6.49 -2.28
C ASN A 137 43.86 -7.97 -2.26
N HIS A 138 42.70 -8.27 -2.84
CA HIS A 138 42.63 -9.31 -3.88
C HIS A 138 41.44 -9.07 -4.82
N SER A 139 41.77 -8.99 -6.10
CA SER A 139 40.89 -9.16 -7.25
C SER A 139 40.23 -10.52 -7.18
N ASP A 140 38.91 -10.59 -7.41
CA ASP A 140 38.41 -11.40 -8.53
C ASP A 140 36.91 -11.18 -8.83
N ASN A 141 36.70 -11.03 -10.14
CA ASN A 141 35.51 -11.34 -10.94
C ASN A 141 34.14 -10.78 -10.53
N ALA A 142 33.82 -9.70 -11.24
CA ALA A 142 32.48 -9.26 -11.55
C ALA A 142 31.58 -10.42 -11.99
N VAL A 143 30.65 -10.79 -11.11
CA VAL A 143 29.35 -11.30 -11.50
C VAL A 143 28.40 -10.13 -11.33
N THR A 144 27.86 -9.62 -12.43
CA THR A 144 26.82 -8.62 -12.47
C THR A 144 25.57 -9.17 -11.77
N LYS A 145 25.52 -9.03 -10.44
CA LYS A 145 24.27 -9.03 -9.69
C LYS A 145 23.47 -7.84 -10.20
N GLN A 146 22.45 -8.14 -10.98
CA GLN A 146 21.43 -7.17 -11.32
C GLN A 146 20.81 -6.72 -10.00
N GLN A 147 21.26 -5.58 -9.50
CA GLN A 147 20.82 -4.97 -8.26
C GLN A 147 19.36 -4.57 -8.49
N VAL A 148 18.44 -5.46 -8.10
CA VAL A 148 17.01 -5.15 -8.07
C VAL A 148 16.80 -4.30 -6.84
N ASP A 149 17.16 -3.01 -6.95
CA ASP A 149 16.85 -2.01 -5.95
C ASP A 149 15.34 -1.79 -5.95
N THR A 150 14.61 -2.65 -5.24
CA THR A 150 13.20 -2.40 -4.94
C THR A 150 13.13 -1.54 -3.70
N THR A 151 12.33 -0.48 -3.75
CA THR A 151 11.98 0.36 -2.59
C THR A 151 11.55 -0.48 -1.36
N LEU A 152 11.03 -1.70 -1.59
CA LEU A 152 10.55 -2.63 -0.57
C LEU A 152 11.60 -3.61 -0.05
N LYS A 153 12.81 -3.64 -0.61
CA LYS A 153 13.88 -4.55 -0.21
C LYS A 153 14.20 -4.44 1.27
N ALA A 154 14.31 -3.22 1.79
CA ALA A 154 14.60 -3.00 3.22
C ALA A 154 13.50 -3.56 4.14
N VAL A 155 12.23 -3.49 3.72
CA VAL A 155 11.10 -4.08 4.46
C VAL A 155 11.20 -5.60 4.45
N LEU A 156 11.48 -6.19 3.28
CA LEU A 156 11.64 -7.64 3.13
C LEU A 156 12.83 -8.17 3.94
N ASP A 157 13.98 -7.51 3.87
CA ASP A 157 15.17 -7.85 4.65
C ASP A 157 14.86 -7.80 6.16
N SER A 158 14.20 -6.74 6.63
CA SER A 158 13.83 -6.59 8.04
C SER A 158 12.83 -7.66 8.49
N TYR A 159 11.88 -8.04 7.64
CA TYR A 159 10.96 -9.14 7.90
C TYR A 159 11.70 -10.46 8.08
N PHE A 160 12.68 -10.77 7.22
CA PHE A 160 13.44 -12.02 7.35
C PHE A 160 14.25 -12.06 8.66
N LEU A 161 14.82 -10.93 9.08
CA LEU A 161 15.51 -10.81 10.36
C LEU A 161 14.56 -11.03 11.55
N LEU A 162 13.35 -10.46 11.50
CA LEU A 162 12.31 -10.71 12.49
C LEU A 162 11.92 -12.18 12.55
N LYS A 163 11.65 -12.79 11.40
CA LYS A 163 11.36 -14.23 11.28
C LYS A 163 12.49 -15.10 11.82
N ASP A 164 13.75 -14.72 11.62
CA ASP A 164 14.92 -15.43 12.18
C ASP A 164 15.01 -15.31 13.70
N ALA A 165 14.66 -14.16 14.27
CA ALA A 165 14.58 -13.98 15.72
C ALA A 165 13.50 -14.86 16.37
N LEU A 166 12.35 -14.99 15.71
CA LEU A 166 11.25 -15.87 16.16
C LEU A 166 11.63 -17.36 16.16
N VAL A 167 12.38 -17.82 15.15
CA VAL A 167 12.92 -19.18 15.11
C VAL A 167 13.82 -19.46 16.32
N LYS A 168 14.61 -18.47 16.74
CA LYS A 168 15.47 -18.57 17.92
C LYS A 168 14.70 -18.51 19.25
N THR A 169 13.40 -18.21 19.23
CA THR A 169 12.56 -18.07 20.43
C THR A 169 13.12 -16.98 21.39
N ASP A 170 13.76 -15.95 20.84
CA ASP A 170 14.30 -14.83 21.62
C ASP A 170 13.35 -13.63 21.55
N GLY A 171 12.57 -13.44 22.61
CA GLY A 171 11.57 -12.36 22.67
C GLY A 171 12.17 -10.95 22.66
N ASN A 172 13.38 -10.76 23.20
CA ASN A 172 14.04 -9.45 23.17
C ASN A 172 14.52 -9.12 21.76
N SER A 173 15.23 -10.06 21.12
CA SER A 173 15.70 -9.90 19.75
C SER A 173 14.53 -9.73 18.77
N THR A 174 13.44 -10.49 18.97
CA THR A 174 12.21 -10.37 18.19
C THR A 174 11.59 -8.97 18.31
N SER A 175 11.47 -8.44 19.53
CA SER A 175 10.99 -7.07 19.77
C SER A 175 11.84 -6.03 19.04
N LEU A 176 13.17 -6.13 19.13
CA LEU A 176 14.09 -5.22 18.42
C LEU A 176 13.94 -5.31 16.91
N LYS A 177 13.85 -6.53 16.35
CA LYS A 177 13.70 -6.73 14.90
C LYS A 177 12.34 -6.31 14.36
N ALA A 178 11.29 -6.38 15.18
CA ALA A 178 10.00 -5.82 14.81
C ALA A 178 10.01 -4.30 14.78
N LYS A 179 10.75 -3.65 15.69
CA LYS A 179 10.98 -2.20 15.65
C LYS A 179 11.79 -1.78 14.44
N ASP A 180 12.86 -2.53 14.11
CA ASP A 180 13.63 -2.31 12.87
C ASP A 180 12.72 -2.41 11.62
N LEU A 181 11.85 -3.43 11.58
CA LEU A 181 10.85 -3.59 10.51
C LEU A 181 9.87 -2.43 10.46
N LEU A 182 9.33 -1.98 11.59
CA LEU A 182 8.43 -0.83 11.65
C LEU A 182 9.11 0.45 11.14
N THR A 183 10.38 0.66 11.48
CA THR A 183 11.19 1.76 10.94
C THR A 183 11.36 1.64 9.43
N ALA A 184 11.65 0.44 8.91
CA ALA A 184 11.75 0.20 7.47
C ALA A 184 10.42 0.48 6.75
N ILE A 185 9.30 0.03 7.31
CA ILE A 185 7.93 0.29 6.79
C ILE A 185 7.66 1.80 6.73
N ASN A 186 7.96 2.52 7.81
CA ASN A 186 7.73 3.97 7.88
C ASN A 186 8.66 4.77 6.94
N SER A 187 9.78 4.18 6.52
CA SER A 187 10.74 4.82 5.61
C SER A 187 10.42 4.59 4.13
N VAL A 188 9.41 3.77 3.82
CA VAL A 188 8.99 3.52 2.44
C VAL A 188 8.38 4.80 1.85
N LYS A 189 9.03 5.28 0.80
CA LYS A 189 8.55 6.37 -0.04
C LYS A 189 7.53 5.82 -1.02
N MET A 190 6.24 6.00 -0.73
CA MET A 190 5.16 5.44 -1.53
C MET A 190 5.23 5.90 -2.99
N GLU A 191 5.70 7.14 -3.23
CA GLU A 191 5.87 7.72 -4.57
C GLU A 191 6.91 7.00 -5.45
N THR A 192 7.79 6.18 -4.86
CA THR A 192 8.80 5.40 -5.59
C THR A 192 8.37 3.95 -5.82
N LEU A 193 7.17 3.56 -5.38
CA LEU A 193 6.60 2.24 -5.66
C LEU A 193 6.02 2.19 -7.07
N LYS A 194 6.19 1.06 -7.75
CA LYS A 194 5.49 0.81 -9.02
C LYS A 194 3.99 0.68 -8.76
N SER A 195 3.15 0.89 -9.78
CA SER A 195 1.69 0.86 -9.62
C SER A 195 1.15 -0.40 -8.92
N GLU A 196 1.66 -1.57 -9.28
CA GLU A 196 1.25 -2.85 -8.67
C GLU A 196 1.71 -2.97 -7.21
N GLU A 197 2.97 -2.59 -6.93
CA GLU A 197 3.55 -2.53 -5.59
C GLU A 197 2.77 -1.55 -4.70
N HIS A 198 2.43 -0.38 -5.23
CA HIS A 198 1.71 0.68 -4.54
C HIS A 198 0.29 0.23 -4.13
N ILE A 199 -0.44 -0.42 -5.03
CA ILE A 199 -1.81 -0.92 -4.73
C ILE A 199 -1.77 -1.92 -3.58
N VAL A 200 -0.86 -2.89 -3.62
CA VAL A 200 -0.73 -3.88 -2.54
C VAL A 200 -0.21 -3.22 -1.27
N TRP A 201 0.80 -2.36 -1.35
CA TRP A 201 1.35 -1.63 -0.22
C TRP A 201 0.27 -0.88 0.55
N MET A 202 -0.59 -0.13 -0.15
CA MET A 202 -1.70 0.58 0.49
C MET A 202 -2.70 -0.33 1.18
N LYS A 203 -2.94 -1.52 0.62
CA LYS A 203 -3.82 -2.53 1.22
C LYS A 203 -3.23 -3.08 2.53
N VAL A 204 -1.92 -3.35 2.56
CA VAL A 204 -1.29 -4.06 3.69
C VAL A 204 -0.61 -3.16 4.71
N LEU A 205 -0.42 -1.87 4.41
CA LEU A 205 0.39 -0.95 5.23
C LEU A 205 -0.06 -0.88 6.69
N ASN A 206 -1.36 -0.78 6.94
CA ASN A 206 -1.89 -0.66 8.30
C ASN A 206 -1.60 -1.94 9.10
N ASP A 207 -1.92 -3.11 8.55
CA ASP A 207 -1.66 -4.40 9.18
C ASP A 207 -0.16 -4.62 9.42
N LEU A 208 0.68 -4.23 8.46
CA LEU A 208 2.14 -4.30 8.61
C LEU A 208 2.63 -3.45 9.78
N LYS A 209 2.11 -2.23 9.94
CA LYS A 209 2.48 -1.34 11.05
C LYS A 209 1.98 -1.87 12.37
N GLU A 210 0.68 -2.16 12.46
CA GLU A 210 0.01 -2.61 13.69
C GLU A 210 0.69 -3.85 14.27
N HIS A 211 0.91 -4.88 13.44
CA HIS A 211 1.53 -6.11 13.92
C HIS A 211 3.02 -5.94 14.21
N SER A 212 3.75 -5.12 13.44
CA SER A 212 5.16 -4.83 13.78
C SER A 212 5.29 -4.08 15.11
N GLU A 213 4.39 -3.13 15.38
CA GLU A 213 4.33 -2.39 16.64
C GLU A 213 4.02 -3.32 17.81
N HIS A 214 2.96 -4.11 17.73
CA HIS A 214 2.58 -5.03 18.81
C HIS A 214 3.64 -6.10 19.09
N ILE A 215 4.31 -6.63 18.07
CA ILE A 215 5.46 -7.54 18.27
C ILE A 215 6.61 -6.80 18.96
N GLY A 216 6.85 -5.55 18.57
CA GLY A 216 7.88 -4.67 19.12
C GLY A 216 7.65 -4.26 20.58
N ASP A 217 6.41 -4.19 21.03
CA ASP A 217 6.03 -3.69 22.35
C ASP A 217 6.02 -4.73 23.46
N THR A 218 6.10 -6.01 23.09
CA THR A 218 6.15 -7.12 24.04
C THR A 218 7.44 -7.92 23.90
N LYS A 219 7.79 -8.65 24.95
CA LYS A 219 8.88 -9.65 24.97
C LYS A 219 8.34 -11.08 25.09
N ASP A 220 7.02 -11.21 25.16
CA ASP A 220 6.35 -12.51 25.21
C ASP A 220 6.33 -13.14 23.81
N ILE A 221 7.07 -14.24 23.65
CA ILE A 221 7.21 -14.91 22.37
C ILE A 221 5.88 -15.46 21.83
N SER A 222 4.93 -15.81 22.70
CA SER A 222 3.62 -16.30 22.27
C SER A 222 2.83 -15.17 21.62
N HIS A 223 2.73 -14.02 22.29
CA HIS A 223 2.05 -12.85 21.74
C HIS A 223 2.73 -12.32 20.47
N GLN A 224 4.07 -12.37 20.41
CA GLN A 224 4.81 -12.02 19.19
C GLN A 224 4.47 -12.93 18.03
N ARG A 225 4.33 -14.24 18.27
CA ARG A 225 3.96 -15.23 17.24
C ARG A 225 2.54 -15.03 16.73
N ASP A 226 1.61 -14.66 17.61
CA ASP A 226 0.22 -14.40 17.24
C ASP A 226 0.14 -13.26 16.22
N HIS A 227 0.74 -12.11 16.51
CA HIS A 227 0.82 -11.00 15.56
C HIS A 227 1.66 -11.33 14.30
N PHE A 228 2.70 -12.15 14.43
CA PHE A 228 3.53 -12.54 13.29
C PHE A 228 2.75 -13.34 12.23
N MET A 229 1.69 -14.07 12.62
CA MET A 229 0.85 -14.81 11.67
C MET A 229 0.18 -13.87 10.67
N ASP A 230 -0.40 -12.77 11.14
CA ASP A 230 -1.08 -11.81 10.29
C ASP A 230 -0.08 -10.91 9.54
N LEU A 231 1.01 -10.50 10.20
CA LEU A 231 2.14 -9.84 9.54
C LEU A 231 2.66 -10.67 8.34
N SER A 232 2.80 -11.98 8.51
CA SER A 232 3.29 -12.87 7.45
C SER A 232 2.34 -13.00 6.28
N LYS A 233 1.03 -12.91 6.49
CA LYS A 233 0.04 -12.88 5.40
C LYS A 233 0.19 -11.62 4.57
N SER A 234 0.30 -10.46 5.23
CA SER A 234 0.52 -9.16 4.58
C SER A 234 1.83 -9.11 3.80
N MET A 235 2.90 -9.67 4.36
CA MET A 235 4.20 -9.79 3.68
C MET A 235 4.14 -10.74 2.48
N TYR A 236 3.35 -11.82 2.54
CA TYR A 236 3.12 -12.69 1.38
C TYR A 236 2.38 -11.96 0.25
N GLU A 237 1.40 -11.11 0.57
CA GLU A 237 0.76 -10.30 -0.47
C GLU A 237 1.77 -9.36 -1.14
N LEU A 238 2.63 -8.73 -0.34
CA LEU A 238 3.64 -7.79 -0.80
C LEU A 238 4.70 -8.43 -1.71
N ILE A 239 5.25 -9.59 -1.33
CA ILE A 239 6.31 -10.27 -2.10
C ILE A 239 5.85 -10.79 -3.47
N LYS A 240 4.53 -10.92 -3.70
CA LYS A 240 4.02 -11.31 -5.03
C LYS A 240 4.13 -10.21 -6.07
N VAL A 241 4.19 -8.95 -5.64
CA VAL A 241 4.34 -7.78 -6.52
C VAL A 241 5.73 -7.14 -6.38
N ALA A 242 6.37 -7.33 -5.23
CA ALA A 242 7.74 -6.90 -4.99
C ALA A 242 8.72 -7.99 -5.46
N LYS A 243 9.59 -7.66 -6.41
CA LYS A 243 10.69 -8.58 -6.79
C LYS A 243 11.72 -8.67 -5.67
N TYR A 244 12.33 -9.84 -5.52
CA TYR A 244 13.45 -10.07 -4.60
C TYR A 244 14.61 -10.73 -5.35
N GLU A 245 15.85 -10.45 -4.93
CA GLU A 245 17.06 -10.85 -5.68
C GLU A 245 17.28 -12.37 -5.75
N THR A 246 16.68 -13.10 -4.81
CA THR A 246 16.81 -14.55 -4.69
C THR A 246 15.45 -15.19 -4.55
N PRO A 247 15.31 -16.49 -4.86
CA PRO A 247 14.07 -17.22 -4.59
C PRO A 247 13.63 -17.07 -3.13
N VAL A 248 12.34 -16.81 -2.93
CA VAL A 248 11.70 -16.76 -1.61
C VAL A 248 10.73 -17.93 -1.50
N TYR A 249 10.78 -18.65 -0.39
CA TYR A 249 9.96 -19.82 -0.15
C TYR A 249 8.80 -19.45 0.77
N LEU A 250 7.56 -19.62 0.30
CA LEU A 250 6.41 -19.64 1.18
C LEU A 250 6.38 -21.00 1.87
N GLN A 251 6.46 -21.00 3.18
CA GLN A 251 6.41 -22.19 4.02
C GLN A 251 5.16 -22.15 4.90
N PHE A 252 4.64 -23.34 5.24
CA PHE A 252 3.38 -23.50 5.97
C PHE A 252 3.54 -24.48 7.13
N CYS A 253 2.96 -24.13 8.27
CA CYS A 253 2.85 -25.01 9.43
C CYS A 253 1.37 -25.30 9.66
N PRO A 254 0.91 -26.56 9.53
CA PRO A 254 -0.50 -26.92 9.75
C PRO A 254 -0.93 -26.79 11.21
N MET A 255 0.01 -26.89 12.16
CA MET A 255 -0.28 -26.84 13.59
C MET A 255 -0.34 -25.42 14.16
N ALA A 256 0.12 -24.41 13.42
CA ALA A 256 0.03 -23.02 13.88
C ALA A 256 -1.45 -22.57 13.98
N ASN A 257 -1.70 -21.46 14.68
CA ASN A 257 -3.04 -20.87 14.80
C ASN A 257 -4.12 -21.86 15.29
N GLY A 258 -3.81 -22.61 16.35
CA GLY A 258 -4.73 -23.61 16.90
C GLY A 258 -5.12 -24.72 15.91
N GLY A 259 -4.21 -25.10 15.00
CA GLY A 259 -4.46 -26.13 13.98
C GLY A 259 -5.13 -25.63 12.70
N LYS A 260 -5.41 -24.33 12.57
CA LYS A 260 -5.86 -23.72 11.31
C LYS A 260 -4.71 -23.52 10.31
N GLY A 261 -3.48 -23.54 10.82
CA GLY A 261 -2.25 -23.33 10.10
C GLY A 261 -1.92 -21.87 9.82
N ALA A 262 -0.66 -21.62 9.51
CA ALA A 262 -0.14 -20.29 9.17
C ALA A 262 1.06 -20.40 8.22
N ASN A 263 1.19 -19.41 7.33
CA ASN A 263 2.28 -19.30 6.36
C ASN A 263 3.36 -18.32 6.84
N TRP A 264 4.59 -18.47 6.35
CA TRP A 264 5.65 -17.47 6.47
C TRP A 264 6.56 -17.50 5.24
N LEU A 265 7.30 -16.42 5.01
CA LEU A 265 8.31 -16.36 3.95
C LEU A 265 9.69 -16.73 4.50
N SER A 266 10.49 -17.44 3.70
CA SER A 266 11.86 -17.85 4.03
C SER A 266 12.80 -17.62 2.86
N LYS A 267 14.05 -17.25 3.15
CA LYS A 267 15.14 -17.24 2.15
C LYS A 267 15.77 -18.62 1.96
N GLU A 268 15.48 -19.55 2.87
CA GLU A 268 16.02 -20.90 2.86
C GLU A 268 14.92 -21.90 2.48
N SER A 269 15.26 -22.87 1.62
CA SER A 269 14.36 -23.97 1.27
C SER A 269 14.13 -24.93 2.43
N ALA A 270 15.10 -25.05 3.33
CA ALA A 270 14.97 -25.79 4.58
C ALA A 270 13.95 -25.11 5.51
N VAL A 271 13.07 -25.92 6.11
CA VAL A 271 12.04 -25.42 7.03
C VAL A 271 12.67 -25.08 8.38
N LYS A 272 12.49 -23.81 8.78
CA LYS A 272 12.79 -23.31 10.12
C LYS A 272 11.58 -22.57 10.65
N ASN A 273 10.80 -23.25 11.49
CA ASN A 273 9.46 -22.83 11.89
C ASN A 273 9.47 -21.68 12.93
N PRO A 274 9.02 -20.46 12.58
CA PRO A 274 9.00 -19.31 13.51
C PRO A 274 7.91 -19.41 14.58
N TYR A 275 6.87 -20.22 14.35
CA TYR A 275 5.73 -20.39 15.26
C TYR A 275 6.00 -21.31 16.45
N TYR A 276 6.97 -22.22 16.30
CA TYR A 276 7.32 -23.19 17.35
C TYR A 276 8.80 -23.17 17.74
N GLY A 277 9.66 -22.49 16.96
CA GLY A 277 11.08 -22.34 17.28
C GLY A 277 11.76 -23.68 17.51
N SER A 278 12.51 -23.82 18.60
CA SER A 278 13.22 -25.06 18.95
C SER A 278 12.30 -26.26 19.21
N GLN A 279 11.04 -26.05 19.58
CA GLN A 279 10.11 -27.14 19.91
C GLN A 279 9.74 -27.97 18.66
N MET A 280 9.62 -27.32 17.50
CA MET A 280 9.25 -27.97 16.24
C MET A 280 9.97 -27.31 15.05
N MET A 281 11.28 -27.17 15.14
CA MET A 281 12.08 -26.36 14.22
C MET A 281 11.89 -26.76 12.75
N THR A 282 11.80 -28.05 12.47
CA THR A 282 11.67 -28.60 11.11
C THR A 282 10.22 -28.88 10.71
N CYS A 283 9.23 -28.59 11.57
CA CYS A 283 7.83 -28.84 11.29
C CYS A 283 7.28 -27.82 10.30
N GLY A 284 6.80 -28.29 9.16
CA GLY A 284 6.19 -27.48 8.12
C GLY A 284 6.52 -28.02 6.74
N LYS A 285 6.11 -27.29 5.71
CA LYS A 285 6.43 -27.62 4.32
C LYS A 285 6.55 -26.35 3.48
N THR A 286 7.38 -26.39 2.46
CA THR A 286 7.36 -25.38 1.39
C THR A 286 6.12 -25.60 0.55
N VAL A 287 5.34 -24.54 0.35
CA VAL A 287 4.10 -24.55 -0.45
C VAL A 287 4.25 -23.83 -1.79
N GLU A 288 5.14 -22.84 -1.86
CA GLU A 288 5.38 -22.04 -3.06
C GLU A 288 6.84 -21.57 -3.10
N THR A 289 7.42 -21.46 -4.30
CA THR A 289 8.70 -20.77 -4.54
C THR A 289 8.42 -19.56 -5.41
N ILE A 290 8.75 -18.38 -4.89
CA ILE A 290 8.48 -17.06 -5.48
C ILE A 290 9.78 -16.54 -6.10
N GLN A 291 9.70 -16.06 -7.35
CA GLN A 291 10.82 -15.55 -8.16
C GLN A 291 10.51 -14.20 -8.78
#